data_AF-A0A7X8HX15-F1
#
_entry.id   AF-A0A7X8HX15-F1
#
_cell.length_a   1.000
_cell.length_b   1.000
_cell.length_c   1.000
_cell.angle_alpha   90.00
_cell.angle_beta   90.00
_cell.angle_gamma   90.00
#
_symmetry.space_group_name_H-M   'P 1'
#
loop_
_entity.id
_entity.type
_entity.pdbx_description
1 polymer ?
#
loop_
_entity_poly.entity_id
_entity_poly.type
_entity_poly.pdbx_seq_one_letter_code
_entity_poly.pdbx_strand_id
1 'polypeptide(L)'
;MIAYEPGMYVRVQEMTGNRAPMPKPLASGFVIDNAYRVLGIFTPAETSDAYLILSNEQDELWFICNRHLRTVAMLEQGPFRLPLVQLIHNSD
;
A
#
# COMPACT_ATOMS: atom_id res chain seq x y z
N MET A 1 16.00 8.25 1.04
CA MET A 1 15.14 9.37 0.60
C MET A 1 13.72 9.07 1.05
N ILE A 2 13.02 10.05 1.64
CA ILE A 2 11.57 9.94 1.81
C ILE A 2 10.95 10.73 0.66
N ALA A 3 10.20 10.04 -0.20
CA ALA A 3 9.44 10.66 -1.28
C ALA A 3 7.96 10.55 -0.97
N TYR A 4 7.19 11.56 -1.39
CA TYR A 4 5.75 11.58 -1.24
C TYR A 4 5.13 11.75 -2.62
N GLU A 5 4.28 10.79 -3.02
CA GLU A 5 3.44 10.91 -4.20
C GLU A 5 2.00 11.21 -3.73
N PRO A 6 1.51 12.45 -3.87
CA PRO A 6 0.20 12.83 -3.36
C PRO A 6 -0.93 12.05 -4.03
N GLY A 7 -1.77 11.43 -3.20
CA GLY A 7 -3.04 10.87 -3.65
C GLY A 7 -2.95 9.46 -4.24
N MET A 8 -1.78 8.82 -4.23
CA MET A 8 -1.65 7.43 -4.66
C MET A 8 -2.38 6.48 -3.70
N TYR A 9 -3.19 5.59 -4.27
CA TYR A 9 -3.75 4.43 -3.58
C TYR A 9 -3.18 3.14 -4.15
N VAL A 10 -2.93 2.18 -3.27
CA VAL A 10 -2.42 0.85 -3.59
C VAL A 10 -3.32 -0.23 -3.00
N ARG A 11 -3.37 -1.41 -3.64
CA ARG A 11 -3.98 -2.62 -3.07
C ARG A 11 -2.92 -3.62 -2.66
N VAL A 12 -3.28 -4.48 -1.72
CA VAL A 12 -2.45 -5.63 -1.37
C VAL A 12 -2.57 -6.70 -2.44
N GLN A 13 -1.41 -7.09 -2.98
CA GLN A 13 -1.21 -8.32 -3.73
C GLN A 13 0.00 -9.01 -3.11
N GLU A 14 -0.23 -9.72 -1.99
CA GLU A 14 0.83 -10.28 -1.16
C GLU A 14 1.68 -11.28 -1.95
N MET A 15 2.96 -10.97 -2.14
CA MET A 15 3.94 -11.94 -2.67
C MET A 15 4.07 -13.15 -1.75
N THR A 16 4.07 -14.34 -2.32
CA THR A 16 4.20 -15.62 -1.60
C THR A 16 5.56 -16.28 -1.81
N GLY A 17 5.88 -17.29 -1.00
CA GLY A 17 7.09 -18.11 -1.11
C GLY A 17 8.29 -17.58 -0.32
N ASN A 18 9.42 -18.30 -0.43
CA ASN A 18 10.60 -18.10 0.44
C ASN A 18 11.32 -16.76 0.27
N ARG A 19 11.02 -16.00 -0.79
CA ARG A 19 11.59 -14.68 -1.07
C ARG A 19 10.61 -13.54 -0.82
N ALA A 20 9.43 -13.84 -0.27
CA ALA A 20 8.46 -12.82 0.11
C ALA A 20 9.08 -11.92 1.20
N PRO A 21 9.00 -10.59 1.04
CA PRO A 21 9.45 -9.68 2.09
C PRO A 21 8.59 -9.83 3.35
N MET A 22 9.12 -9.36 4.48
CA MET A 22 8.38 -9.19 5.72
C MET A 22 8.31 -7.69 6.05
N PRO A 23 7.25 -7.22 6.70
CA PRO A 23 6.08 -8.00 7.15
C PRO A 23 5.12 -8.38 6.01
N LYS A 24 4.37 -9.47 6.21
CA LYS A 24 3.29 -9.91 5.32
C LYS A 24 2.04 -9.05 5.57
N PRO A 25 1.54 -8.27 4.59
CA PRO A 25 0.43 -7.37 4.84
C PRO A 25 -0.82 -8.05 5.40
N LEU A 26 -1.16 -9.24 4.92
CA LEU A 26 -2.39 -9.94 5.36
C LEU A 26 -2.29 -10.42 6.81
N ALA A 27 -1.07 -10.68 7.30
CA ALA A 27 -0.82 -10.98 8.71
C ALA A 27 -0.71 -9.72 9.58
N SER A 28 -0.59 -8.54 8.96
CA SER A 28 -0.42 -7.23 9.59
C SER A 28 -1.68 -6.37 9.51
N GLY A 29 -2.86 -6.98 9.42
CA GLY A 29 -4.14 -6.26 9.48
C GLY A 29 -4.56 -5.57 8.18
N PHE A 30 -3.96 -5.90 7.05
CA PHE A 30 -4.43 -5.45 5.73
C PHE A 30 -5.40 -6.45 5.10
N VAL A 31 -6.29 -5.94 4.25
CA VAL A 31 -7.38 -6.67 3.59
C VAL A 31 -7.24 -6.52 2.07
N ILE A 32 -7.43 -7.61 1.34
CA ILE A 32 -7.26 -7.67 -0.13
C ILE A 32 -8.24 -6.74 -0.85
N ASP A 33 -9.46 -6.61 -0.33
CA ASP A 33 -10.55 -5.87 -0.96
C ASP A 33 -10.50 -4.36 -0.71
N ASN A 34 -9.45 -3.87 -0.03
CA ASN A 34 -9.25 -2.46 0.25
C ASN A 34 -8.07 -1.87 -0.56
N ALA A 35 -8.26 -0.61 -0.95
CA ALA A 35 -7.22 0.29 -1.40
C ALA A 35 -6.74 1.14 -0.22
N TYR A 36 -5.43 1.32 -0.13
CA TYR A 36 -4.74 2.03 0.95
C TYR A 36 -4.04 3.26 0.40
N ARG A 37 -4.28 4.41 1.03
CA ARG A 37 -3.61 5.66 0.68
C ARG A 37 -2.14 5.58 1.09
N VAL A 38 -1.25 5.93 0.17
CA VAL A 38 0.18 6.00 0.43
C VAL A 38 0.48 7.29 1.16
N LEU A 39 1.03 7.17 2.38
CA LEU A 39 1.38 8.31 3.24
C LEU A 39 2.82 8.76 3.03
N GLY A 40 3.66 7.89 2.50
CA GLY A 40 5.05 8.17 2.17
C GLY A 40 5.74 6.94 1.59
N ILE A 41 6.93 7.16 1.04
CA ILE A 41 7.78 6.13 0.46
C ILE A 41 9.17 6.25 1.09
N PHE A 42 9.67 5.14 1.61
CA PHE A 42 11.01 5.02 2.19
C PHE A 42 11.83 3.99 1.41
N THR A 43 13.05 4.34 1.04
CA THR A 43 14.01 3.41 0.44
C THR A 43 15.26 3.34 1.32
N PRO A 44 15.59 2.18 1.92
CA PRO A 44 16.87 1.97 2.58
C PRO A 44 17.99 1.96 1.52
N ALA A 45 19.15 2.53 1.86
CA ALA A 45 20.26 2.67 0.91
C ALA A 45 20.82 1.32 0.39
N GLU A 46 20.60 0.24 1.13
CA GLU A 46 21.22 -1.07 0.88
C GLU A 46 20.33 -2.02 0.07
N THR A 47 19.11 -1.62 -0.31
CA THR A 47 18.15 -2.50 -0.99
C THR A 47 17.51 -1.83 -2.20
N SER A 48 17.16 -2.62 -3.23
CA SER A 48 16.33 -2.16 -4.35
C SER A 48 14.83 -2.05 -4.00
N ASP A 49 14.43 -2.50 -2.81
CA ASP A 49 13.04 -2.46 -2.37
C ASP A 49 12.68 -1.08 -1.84
N ALA A 50 11.46 -0.65 -2.14
CA ALA A 50 10.85 0.55 -1.57
C ALA A 50 9.75 0.13 -0.60
N TYR A 51 9.60 0.86 0.49
CA TYR A 51 8.59 0.61 1.50
C TYR A 51 7.59 1.75 1.49
N LEU A 52 6.32 1.40 1.33
CA LEU A 52 5.22 2.36 1.35
C LEU A 52 4.67 2.42 2.77
N ILE A 53 4.48 3.63 3.28
CA ILE A 53 3.89 3.88 4.59
C ILE A 53 2.38 3.88 4.42
N LEU A 54 1.71 2.92 5.05
CA LEU A 54 0.27 2.70 4.96
C LEU A 54 -0.36 2.60 6.36
N SER A 55 -1.65 2.90 6.46
CA SER A 55 -2.47 2.68 7.67
C SER A 55 -3.37 1.47 7.46
N ASN A 56 -3.22 0.44 8.29
CA ASN A 56 -4.00 -0.81 8.20
C ASN A 56 -5.41 -0.65 8.80
N GLU A 57 -6.19 -1.74 8.89
CA GLU A 57 -7.57 -1.69 9.42
C GLU A 57 -7.67 -1.28 10.89
N GLN A 58 -6.58 -1.36 11.66
CA GLN A 58 -6.50 -0.99 13.08
C GLN A 58 -5.90 0.41 13.31
N ASP A 59 -5.80 1.24 12.27
CA ASP A 59 -5.16 2.56 12.31
C ASP A 59 -3.65 2.54 12.59
N GLU A 60 -2.99 1.39 12.49
CA GLU A 60 -1.56 1.25 12.72
C GLU A 60 -0.75 1.64 11.47
N LEU A 61 0.39 2.29 11.66
CA LEU A 61 1.32 2.63 10.58
C LEU A 61 2.28 1.47 10.30
N TRP A 62 2.35 1.08 9.04
CA TRP A 62 3.20 -0.01 8.58
C TRP A 62 4.04 0.39 7.37
N PHE A 63 5.23 -0.18 7.29
CA PHE A 63 6.16 -0.05 6.16
C PHE A 63 6.04 -1.33 5.32
N ILE A 64 5.23 -1.28 4.26
CA ILE A 64 4.98 -2.43 3.41
C ILE A 64 5.86 -2.36 2.17
N CYS A 65 6.64 -3.42 1.96
CA CYS A 65 7.47 -3.55 0.76
C CYS A 65 6.61 -3.47 -0.51
N ASN A 66 7.04 -2.67 -1.49
CA ASN A 66 6.40 -2.44 -2.78
C ASN A 66 6.10 -3.74 -3.54
N ARG A 67 6.86 -4.80 -3.31
CA ARG A 67 6.63 -6.11 -3.95
C ARG A 67 5.27 -6.72 -3.59
N HIS A 68 4.70 -6.36 -2.43
CA HIS A 68 3.36 -6.78 -2.01
C HIS A 68 2.22 -5.88 -2.53
N LEU A 69 2.51 -4.82 -3.29
CA LEU A 69 1.54 -3.76 -3.57
C LEU A 69 1.34 -3.55 -5.08
N ARG A 70 0.14 -3.12 -5.47
CA ARG A 70 -0.16 -2.64 -6.83
C ARG A 70 -0.90 -1.32 -6.75
N THR A 71 -0.58 -0.37 -7.62
CA THR A 71 -1.33 0.89 -7.73
C THR A 71 -2.75 0.63 -8.24
N VAL A 72 -3.71 1.44 -7.77
CA VAL A 72 -5.12 1.31 -8.17
C VAL A 72 -5.80 2.64 -8.49
N ALA A 73 -5.36 3.76 -7.91
CA ALA A 73 -5.94 5.07 -8.20
C ALA A 73 -4.99 6.22 -7.80
N MET A 74 -5.28 7.40 -8.35
CA MET A 74 -4.77 8.70 -7.89
C MET A 74 -5.97 9.56 -7.50
N LEU A 75 -6.10 9.90 -6.23
CA LEU A 75 -7.17 10.77 -5.70
C LEU A 75 -6.55 11.88 -4.84
N GLU A 76 -6.76 13.14 -5.22
CA GLU A 76 -6.20 14.30 -4.49
C GLU A 76 -6.51 14.25 -2.99
N GLN A 77 -7.76 13.89 -2.67
CA GLN A 77 -8.27 13.79 -1.30
C GLN A 77 -9.01 12.47 -1.09
N GLY A 78 -9.20 12.09 0.17
CA GLY A 78 -9.88 10.85 0.54
C GLY A 78 -9.29 10.21 1.80
N PRO A 79 -10.02 9.23 2.36
CA PRO A 79 -9.64 8.54 3.60
C PRO A 79 -8.38 7.69 3.43
N PHE A 80 -7.87 7.13 4.54
CA PHE A 80 -6.72 6.22 4.49
C PHE A 80 -7.00 4.92 3.73
N ARG A 81 -8.28 4.53 3.65
CA ARG A 81 -8.75 3.26 3.11
C ARG A 81 -10.03 3.47 2.31
N LEU A 82 -10.14 2.80 1.17
CA LEU A 82 -11.36 2.74 0.36
C LEU A 82 -11.61 1.29 -0.06
N PRO A 83 -12.85 0.79 -0.05
CA PRO A 83 -13.18 -0.47 -0.71
C PRO A 83 -12.82 -0.40 -2.20
N LEU A 84 -12.13 -1.41 -2.73
CA LEU A 84 -11.69 -1.43 -4.14
C LEU A 84 -12.84 -1.30 -5.13
N VAL A 85 -14.00 -1.83 -4.78
CA VAL A 85 -15.22 -1.71 -5.59
C VAL A 85 -15.58 -0.24 -5.86
N GLN A 86 -15.27 0.69 -4.95
CA GLN A 86 -15.57 2.11 -5.15
C GLN A 86 -14.64 2.77 -6.19
N LEU A 87 -13.46 2.20 -6.44
CA LEU A 87 -12.50 2.75 -7.40
C LEU A 87 -12.74 2.25 -8.83
N ILE A 88 -13.29 1.04 -8.98
CA ILE A 88 -13.59 0.45 -10.30
C ILE A 88 -14.69 1.24 -11.03
N HIS A 89 -15.64 1.83 -10.30
CA HIS A 89 -16.76 2.58 -10.87
C HIS A 89 -16.41 4.00 -11.34
N ASN A 90 -15.20 4.49 -11.06
CA ASN A 90 -14.77 5.85 -11.43
C ASN A 90 -13.86 5.88 -12.67
N SER A 91 -13.77 4.78 -13.42
CA SER A 91 -12.86 4.63 -14.57
C SER A 91 -13.56 4.71 -15.94
N ASP A 92 -14.82 5.15 -15.99
CA ASP A 92 -15.61 5.35 -17.21
C ASP A 92 -15.67 6.83 -17.65
#